data_AF-A0A8X6PZE2-F1
#
_entry.id   AF-A0A8X6PZE2-F1
#
_cell.length_a   1.000
_cell.length_b   1.000
_cell.length_c   1.000
_cell.angle_alpha   90.00
_cell.angle_beta   90.00
_cell.angle_gamma   90.00
#
_symmetry.space_group_name_H-M   'P 1'
#
loop_
_entity.id
_entity.type
_entity.pdbx_description
1 polymer ?
#
loop_
_entity_poly.entity_id
_entity_poly.type
_entity_poly.pdbx_seq_one_letter_code
_entity_poly.pdbx_strand_id
1 'polypeptide(L)'
;MVPSKLKRHLYSSHPSYANKDKQYFKRCLEQNKKQKKFMKSAVTVSEKALKASYHVAKLIARQKKPHTVGETLIKPACMEIVRLMLGPNEVKEVNKVSLSADTVKRRIHDMSSDILGTLIKKLLSAEKYALQIDETTIKNKAQLIAIVRFVD
;
A
#
# COMPACT_ATOMS: atom_id res chain seq x y z
N MET A 1 18.85 18.28 -14.52
CA MET A 1 19.84 19.31 -14.13
C MET A 1 20.70 19.66 -15.34
N VAL A 2 21.05 20.93 -15.51
CA VAL A 2 22.04 21.32 -16.54
C VAL A 2 23.47 20.91 -16.13
N PRO A 3 24.40 20.67 -17.09
CA PRO A 3 25.73 20.11 -16.80
C PRO A 3 26.54 20.89 -15.75
N SER A 4 26.46 22.22 -15.78
CA SER A 4 27.14 23.10 -14.82
C SER A 4 26.65 22.90 -13.38
N LYS A 5 25.34 22.74 -13.19
CA LYS A 5 24.74 22.47 -11.87
C LYS A 5 25.09 21.07 -11.37
N LEU A 6 25.13 20.07 -12.26
CA LEU A 6 25.50 18.70 -11.90
C LEU A 6 26.96 18.61 -11.47
N LYS A 7 27.87 19.26 -12.21
CA LYS A 7 29.28 19.37 -11.84
C LYS A 7 29.43 20.02 -10.46
N ARG A 8 28.83 21.20 -10.25
CA ARG A 8 28.89 21.90 -8.96
C ARG A 8 28.40 21.01 -7.81
N HIS A 9 27.26 20.35 -7.98
CA HIS A 9 26.70 19.45 -6.97
C HIS A 9 27.62 18.27 -6.63
N LEU A 10 28.26 17.66 -7.63
CA LEU A 10 29.23 16.58 -7.41
C LEU A 10 30.41 17.06 -6.55
N TYR A 11 30.99 18.22 -6.86
CA TYR A 11 32.13 18.74 -6.09
C TYR A 11 31.75 19.28 -4.71
N SER A 12 30.55 19.88 -4.55
CA SER A 12 30.14 20.47 -3.26
C SER A 12 29.53 19.45 -2.30
N SER A 13 28.69 18.55 -2.80
CA SER A 13 27.89 17.62 -1.98
C SER A 13 28.50 16.22 -1.91
N HIS A 14 29.35 15.88 -2.88
CA HIS A 14 29.94 14.54 -3.02
C HIS A 14 31.46 14.58 -3.30
N PRO A 15 32.27 15.30 -2.50
CA PRO A 15 33.68 15.57 -2.83
C PRO A 15 34.52 14.31 -3.00
N SER A 16 34.22 13.26 -2.21
CA SER A 16 34.89 11.95 -2.27
C SER A 16 34.71 11.21 -3.59
N TYR A 17 33.68 11.58 -4.37
CA TYR A 17 33.38 10.97 -5.67
C TYR A 17 33.79 11.86 -6.85
N ALA A 18 34.19 13.11 -6.59
CA ALA A 18 34.43 14.11 -7.64
C ALA A 18 35.63 13.79 -8.55
N ASN A 19 36.62 13.07 -8.01
CA ASN A 19 37.82 12.64 -8.75
C ASN A 19 37.73 11.19 -9.25
N LYS A 20 36.57 10.54 -9.13
CA LYS A 20 36.39 9.16 -9.62
C LYS A 20 36.23 9.16 -11.14
N ASP A 21 36.77 8.13 -11.76
CA ASP A 21 36.77 8.00 -13.22
C ASP A 21 35.41 7.55 -13.76
N LYS A 22 35.24 7.63 -15.09
CA LYS A 22 33.99 7.19 -15.74
C LYS A 22 33.70 5.71 -15.48
N GLN A 23 34.71 4.85 -15.34
CA GLN A 23 34.47 3.43 -15.08
C GLN A 23 33.90 3.18 -13.69
N TYR A 24 34.32 3.94 -12.67
CA TYR A 24 33.72 3.89 -11.34
C TYR A 24 32.20 4.09 -11.40
N PHE A 25 31.72 5.15 -12.06
CA PHE A 25 30.29 5.43 -12.19
C PHE A 25 29.54 4.38 -13.02
N LYS A 26 30.18 3.82 -14.06
CA LYS A 26 29.61 2.67 -14.79
C LYS A 26 29.43 1.46 -13.89
N ARG A 27 30.40 1.14 -13.02
CA ARG A 27 30.27 0.05 -12.03
C ARG A 27 29.14 0.32 -11.03
N CYS A 28 29.05 1.54 -10.49
CA CYS A 28 27.96 1.93 -9.59
C CYS A 28 26.60 1.80 -10.25
N LEU A 29 26.47 2.16 -11.53
CA LEU A 29 25.23 1.99 -12.29
C LEU A 29 24.84 0.51 -12.40
N GLU A 30 25.78 -0.37 -12.74
CA GLU A 30 25.52 -1.80 -12.84
C GLU A 30 25.17 -2.42 -11.47
N GLN A 31 25.83 -1.99 -10.40
CA GLN A 31 25.49 -2.39 -9.04
C GLN A 31 24.09 -1.91 -8.65
N ASN A 32 23.72 -0.68 -8.98
CA ASN A 32 22.40 -0.12 -8.73
C ASN A 32 21.32 -0.89 -9.52
N LYS A 33 21.57 -1.23 -10.79
CA LYS A 33 20.66 -2.08 -11.58
C LYS A 33 20.44 -3.45 -10.92
N LYS A 34 21.51 -4.09 -10.43
CA LYS A 34 21.43 -5.36 -9.69
C LYS A 34 20.64 -5.21 -8.38
N GLN A 35 20.94 -4.18 -7.59
CA GLN A 35 20.20 -3.87 -6.36
C GLN A 35 18.73 -3.59 -6.61
N LYS A 36 18.40 -2.81 -7.65
CA LYS A 36 17.02 -2.56 -8.09
C LYS A 36 16.30 -3.86 -8.45
N LYS A 37 16.96 -4.76 -9.18
CA LYS A 37 16.39 -6.07 -9.54
C LYS A 37 16.13 -6.93 -8.29
N PHE A 38 17.10 -6.98 -7.38
CA PHE A 38 16.97 -7.71 -6.11
C PHE A 38 15.83 -7.15 -5.24
N MET A 39 15.78 -5.82 -5.06
CA MET A 39 14.69 -5.16 -4.35
C MET A 39 13.34 -5.44 -4.99
N LYS A 40 13.26 -5.36 -6.33
CA LYS A 40 12.03 -5.71 -7.05
C LYS A 40 11.62 -7.14 -6.72
N SER A 41 12.51 -8.12 -6.83
CA SER A 41 12.18 -9.51 -6.49
C SER A 41 11.84 -9.72 -5.01
N ALA A 42 12.50 -9.02 -4.08
CA ALA A 42 12.23 -9.11 -2.65
C ALA A 42 10.86 -8.54 -2.27
N VAL A 43 10.36 -7.59 -3.06
CA VAL A 43 9.06 -6.92 -2.87
C VAL A 43 7.98 -7.48 -3.80
N THR A 44 8.33 -8.34 -4.76
CA THR A 44 7.36 -9.02 -5.63
C THR A 44 6.52 -9.98 -4.78
N VAL A 45 5.36 -9.50 -4.36
CA VAL A 45 4.34 -10.34 -3.73
C VAL A 45 3.61 -11.12 -4.82
N SER A 46 3.38 -12.41 -4.59
CA SER A 46 2.51 -13.22 -5.45
C SER A 46 1.16 -12.53 -5.61
N GLU A 47 0.61 -12.48 -6.82
CA GLU A 47 -0.71 -11.91 -7.09
C GLU A 47 -1.78 -12.52 -6.18
N LYS A 48 -1.69 -13.84 -5.94
CA LYS A 48 -2.58 -14.56 -5.01
C LYS A 48 -2.46 -14.05 -3.58
N ALA A 49 -1.23 -13.82 -3.10
CA ALA A 49 -1.00 -13.31 -1.75
C ALA A 49 -1.44 -11.84 -1.60
N LEU A 50 -1.24 -11.03 -2.63
CA LEU A 50 -1.77 -9.66 -2.69
C LEU A 50 -3.30 -9.66 -2.62
N LYS A 51 -3.96 -10.47 -3.45
CA LYS A 51 -5.42 -10.61 -3.47
C LYS A 51 -5.94 -11.07 -2.11
N ALA A 52 -5.32 -12.08 -1.50
CA ALA A 52 -5.65 -12.54 -0.15
C ALA A 52 -5.55 -11.41 0.89
N SER A 53 -4.50 -10.56 0.83
CA SER A 53 -4.35 -9.43 1.75
C SER A 53 -5.51 -8.43 1.66
N TYR A 54 -6.01 -8.14 0.46
CA TYR A 54 -7.19 -7.28 0.27
C TYR A 54 -8.46 -7.92 0.84
N HIS A 55 -8.67 -9.23 0.61
CA HIS A 55 -9.83 -9.92 1.15
C HIS A 55 -9.86 -9.93 2.68
N VAL A 56 -8.73 -10.21 3.33
CA VAL A 56 -8.63 -10.18 4.79
C VAL A 56 -8.82 -8.75 5.32
N ALA A 57 -8.18 -7.75 4.70
CA ALA A 57 -8.36 -6.35 5.10
C ALA A 57 -9.82 -5.89 4.98
N LYS A 58 -10.54 -6.32 3.93
CA LYS A 58 -11.97 -6.08 3.76
C LYS A 58 -12.79 -6.70 4.91
N LEU A 59 -12.47 -7.92 5.34
CA LEU A 59 -13.15 -8.57 6.46
C LEU A 59 -12.91 -7.81 7.78
N ILE A 60 -11.67 -7.40 8.04
CA ILE A 60 -11.31 -6.59 9.22
C ILE A 60 -12.11 -5.29 9.25
N ALA A 61 -12.16 -4.56 8.13
CA ALA A 61 -12.89 -3.31 8.00
C ALA A 61 -14.40 -3.49 8.21
N ARG A 62 -15.01 -4.50 7.58
CA ARG A 62 -16.45 -4.78 7.71
C ARG A 62 -16.86 -5.10 9.16
N GLN A 63 -16.00 -5.80 9.89
CA GLN A 63 -16.23 -6.11 11.30
C GLN A 63 -15.80 -4.98 12.26
N LYS A 64 -15.35 -3.84 11.73
CA LYS A 64 -14.85 -2.68 12.51
C LYS A 64 -13.77 -3.07 13.52
N LYS A 65 -12.90 -4.03 13.16
CA LYS A 65 -11.82 -4.50 14.04
C LYS A 65 -10.56 -3.62 13.88
N PRO A 66 -9.70 -3.54 14.92
CA PRO A 66 -8.42 -2.84 14.82
C PRO A 66 -7.54 -3.42 13.71
N HIS A 67 -6.75 -2.58 13.03
CA HIS A 67 -5.86 -3.04 11.96
C HIS A 67 -4.82 -4.06 12.44
N THR A 68 -4.41 -3.98 13.71
CA THR A 68 -3.43 -4.88 14.35
C THR A 68 -3.91 -6.32 14.43
N VAL A 69 -5.22 -6.59 14.35
CA VAL A 69 -5.75 -7.97 14.43
C VAL A 69 -5.20 -8.88 13.32
N GLY A 70 -4.82 -8.29 12.18
CA GLY A 70 -4.22 -9.01 11.06
C GLY A 70 -2.90 -9.70 11.44
N GLU A 71 -2.02 -8.97 12.12
CA GLU A 71 -0.70 -9.48 12.53
C GLU A 71 -0.70 -10.17 13.89
N THR A 72 -1.56 -9.75 14.81
CA THR A 72 -1.57 -10.30 16.18
C THR A 72 -2.35 -11.61 16.32
N LEU A 73 -3.35 -11.85 15.47
CA LEU A 73 -4.23 -13.02 15.60
C LEU A 73 -4.45 -13.77 14.29
N ILE A 74 -4.92 -13.08 13.24
CA ILE A 74 -5.35 -13.75 12.00
C ILE A 74 -4.17 -14.48 11.34
N LYS A 75 -3.04 -13.80 11.15
CA LYS A 75 -1.87 -14.40 10.51
C LYS A 75 -1.30 -15.58 11.32
N PRO A 76 -1.04 -15.45 12.64
CA PRO A 76 -0.61 -16.59 13.46
C PRO A 76 -1.59 -17.77 13.42
N ALA A 77 -2.89 -17.52 13.52
CA ALA A 77 -3.90 -18.59 13.49
C ALA A 77 -3.91 -19.34 12.15
N CYS A 78 -3.86 -18.62 11.02
CA CYS A 78 -3.77 -19.25 9.71
C CYS A 78 -2.48 -20.08 9.54
N MET A 79 -1.35 -19.58 10.05
CA MET A 79 -0.09 -20.31 10.03
C MET A 79 -0.17 -21.61 10.85
N GLU A 80 -0.79 -21.57 12.03
CA GLU A 80 -0.96 -22.75 12.89
C GLU A 80 -1.85 -23.81 12.25
N ILE A 81 -3.00 -23.39 11.68
CA ILE A 81 -3.91 -24.27 10.97
C ILE A 81 -3.19 -24.95 9.79
N VAL A 82 -2.48 -24.18 8.96
CA VAL A 82 -1.76 -24.74 7.80
C VAL A 82 -0.62 -25.65 8.24
N ARG A 83 0.11 -25.29 9.30
CA ARG A 83 1.18 -26.12 9.85
C ARG A 83 0.66 -27.49 10.29
N LEU A 84 -0.45 -27.53 11.02
CA LEU A 84 -1.01 -28.76 11.57
C LEU A 84 -1.73 -29.61 10.51
N MET A 85 -2.43 -28.98 9.56
CA MET A 85 -3.26 -29.69 8.59
C MET A 85 -2.53 -30.07 7.30
N LEU A 86 -1.62 -29.21 6.84
CA LEU A 86 -0.96 -29.35 5.53
C LEU A 86 0.55 -29.61 5.66
N GLY A 87 1.14 -29.21 6.78
CA GLY A 87 2.55 -29.39 7.08
C GLY A 87 3.34 -28.08 7.20
N PRO A 88 4.58 -28.16 7.70
CA PRO A 88 5.41 -26.98 7.95
C PRO A 88 5.94 -26.31 6.67
N ASN A 89 5.98 -27.01 5.53
CA ASN A 89 6.52 -26.46 4.28
C ASN A 89 5.56 -25.44 3.65
N GLU A 90 4.26 -25.65 3.85
CA GLU A 90 3.14 -24.91 3.27
C GLU A 90 2.94 -23.56 3.98
N VAL A 91 3.39 -23.45 5.23
CA VAL A 91 3.36 -22.21 6.03
C VAL A 91 4.07 -21.05 5.33
N LYS A 92 5.11 -21.33 4.52
CA LYS A 92 5.85 -20.33 3.75
C LYS A 92 4.95 -19.56 2.79
N GLU A 93 3.93 -20.20 2.21
CA GLU A 93 3.00 -19.53 1.30
C GLU A 93 2.05 -18.59 2.03
N VAL A 94 1.54 -18.99 3.21
CA VAL A 94 0.72 -18.12 4.08
C VAL A 94 1.53 -16.91 4.54
N ASN A 95 2.81 -17.11 4.84
CA ASN A 95 3.66 -16.04 5.33
C ASN A 95 3.89 -14.93 4.29
N LYS A 96 3.75 -15.23 2.99
CA LYS A 96 3.80 -14.22 1.91
C LYS A 96 2.62 -13.25 1.95
N VAL A 97 1.51 -13.59 2.62
CA VAL A 97 0.39 -12.66 2.81
C VAL A 97 0.80 -11.61 3.86
N SER A 98 0.89 -10.35 3.42
CA SER A 98 1.18 -9.24 4.32
C SER A 98 -0.11 -8.77 5.02
N LEU A 99 -0.13 -8.90 6.34
CA LEU A 99 -1.26 -8.52 7.20
C LEU A 99 -0.82 -7.58 8.35
N SER A 100 0.30 -6.89 8.20
CA SER A 100 0.71 -5.87 9.18
C SER A 100 -0.34 -4.77 9.31
N ALA A 101 -0.40 -4.10 10.46
CA ALA A 101 -1.37 -3.01 10.67
C ALA A 101 -1.31 -1.94 9.56
N ASP A 102 -0.10 -1.57 9.13
CA ASP A 102 0.10 -0.62 8.03
C ASP A 102 -0.36 -1.15 6.68
N THR A 103 -0.18 -2.45 6.43
CA THR A 103 -0.66 -3.07 5.20
C THR A 103 -2.18 -3.10 5.19
N VAL A 104 -2.81 -3.56 6.26
CA VAL A 104 -4.27 -3.58 6.39
C VAL A 104 -4.84 -2.17 6.20
N LYS A 105 -4.27 -1.16 6.88
CA LYS A 105 -4.65 0.25 6.69
C LYS A 105 -4.57 0.68 5.23
N ARG A 106 -3.43 0.40 4.56
CA ARG A 106 -3.22 0.75 3.15
C ARG A 106 -4.25 0.08 2.24
N ARG A 107 -4.50 -1.22 2.41
CA ARG A 107 -5.48 -1.97 1.60
C ARG A 107 -6.89 -1.41 1.77
N ILE A 108 -7.28 -1.05 2.99
CA ILE A 108 -8.58 -0.41 3.26
C ILE A 108 -8.65 0.95 2.57
N HIS A 109 -7.60 1.76 2.68
CA HIS A 109 -7.52 3.06 2.01
C HIS A 109 -7.62 2.92 0.48
N ASP A 110 -6.83 2.03 -0.12
CA ASP A 110 -6.84 1.76 -1.56
C ASP A 110 -8.26 1.39 -2.04
N MET A 111 -8.93 0.46 -1.35
CA MET A 111 -10.31 0.08 -1.67
C MET A 111 -11.29 1.24 -1.49
N SER A 112 -11.12 2.05 -0.43
CA SER A 112 -11.96 3.22 -0.20
C SER A 112 -11.80 4.27 -1.30
N SER A 113 -10.57 4.52 -1.74
CA SER A 113 -10.28 5.45 -2.83
C SER A 113 -10.86 4.97 -4.16
N ASP A 114 -10.79 3.67 -4.43
CA ASP A 114 -11.38 3.07 -5.64
C ASP A 114 -12.92 3.19 -5.66
N ILE A 115 -13.57 2.89 -4.53
CA ILE A 115 -15.02 3.08 -4.36
C ILE A 115 -15.40 4.55 -4.55
N LEU A 116 -14.65 5.48 -3.94
CA LEU A 116 -14.89 6.91 -4.08
C LEU A 116 -14.73 7.37 -5.53
N GLY A 117 -13.67 6.94 -6.21
CA GLY A 117 -13.45 7.26 -7.63
C GLY A 117 -14.56 6.73 -8.52
N THR A 118 -15.05 5.52 -8.25
CA THR A 118 -16.20 4.94 -8.96
C THR A 118 -17.48 5.74 -8.70
N LEU A 119 -17.74 6.10 -7.45
CA LEU A 119 -18.89 6.94 -7.07
C LEU A 119 -18.86 8.29 -7.78
N ILE A 120 -17.71 8.99 -7.77
CA ILE A 120 -17.57 10.30 -8.43
C ILE A 120 -17.85 10.18 -9.94
N LYS A 121 -17.30 9.16 -10.60
CA LYS A 121 -17.54 8.95 -12.04
C LYS A 121 -19.03 8.78 -12.34
N LYS A 122 -19.73 7.98 -11.55
CA LYS A 122 -21.18 7.75 -11.70
C LYS A 122 -22.00 9.01 -11.43
N LEU A 123 -21.61 9.79 -10.42
CA LEU A 123 -22.26 11.06 -10.10
C LEU A 123 -22.09 12.10 -11.22
N LEU A 124 -20.91 12.16 -11.83
CA LEU A 124 -20.64 13.07 -12.96
C LEU A 124 -21.43 12.68 -14.22
N SER A 125 -21.78 11.40 -14.38
CA SER A 125 -22.62 10.93 -15.49
C SER A 125 -24.13 10.96 -15.20
N ALA A 126 -24.53 11.12 -13.94
CA ALA A 126 -25.94 11.10 -13.56
C ALA A 126 -26.65 12.39 -14.02
N GLU A 127 -27.82 12.26 -14.65
CA GLU A 127 -28.65 13.41 -15.05
C GLU A 127 -29.12 14.22 -13.83
N LYS A 128 -29.47 13.50 -12.75
CA LYS A 128 -30.01 14.06 -11.52
C LYS A 128 -29.42 13.35 -10.31
N TYR A 129 -29.08 14.13 -9.29
CA TYR A 129 -28.68 13.64 -7.98
C TYR A 129 -29.27 14.52 -6.88
N ALA A 130 -29.40 13.97 -5.69
CA ALA A 130 -29.73 14.69 -4.47
C ALA A 130 -28.55 14.57 -3.50
N LEU A 131 -28.17 15.70 -2.91
CA LEU A 131 -27.14 15.79 -1.87
C LEU A 131 -27.81 16.21 -0.57
N GLN A 132 -27.71 15.38 0.46
CA GLN A 132 -28.13 15.68 1.81
C GLN A 132 -26.89 15.91 2.67
N ILE A 133 -26.84 17.04 3.38
CA ILE A 133 -25.78 17.37 4.32
C ILE A 133 -26.41 17.41 5.71
N ASP A 134 -25.78 16.72 6.67
CA ASP A 134 -26.22 16.68 8.06
C ASP A 134 -25.02 16.96 8.98
N GLU A 135 -25.22 17.83 9.97
CA GLU A 135 -24.18 18.20 10.93
C GLU A 135 -24.62 17.79 12.35
N THR A 136 -23.76 17.05 13.04
CA THR A 136 -23.98 16.63 14.43
C THR A 136 -22.75 16.90 15.28
N THR A 137 -22.93 17.21 16.56
CA THR A 137 -21.82 17.42 17.49
C THR A 137 -21.69 16.23 18.44
N ILE A 138 -20.54 15.54 18.40
CA ILE A 138 -20.23 14.41 19.28
C ILE A 138 -18.93 14.71 20.04
N LYS A 139 -18.98 14.68 21.38
CA LYS A 139 -17.82 14.96 22.27
C LYS A 139 -17.10 16.27 21.94
N ASN A 140 -17.85 17.36 21.80
CA ASN A 140 -17.36 18.70 21.42
C ASN A 140 -16.62 18.76 20.07
N LYS A 141 -16.94 17.84 19.15
CA LYS A 141 -16.47 17.89 17.76
C LYS A 141 -17.67 17.89 16.82
N ALA A 142 -17.76 18.92 15.99
CA ALA A 142 -18.70 18.94 14.87
C ALA A 142 -18.31 17.84 13.87
N GLN A 143 -19.30 17.09 13.41
CA GLN A 143 -19.19 16.05 12.40
C GLN A 143 -20.17 16.39 11.28
N LEU A 144 -19.66 16.49 10.07
CA LEU A 144 -20.45 16.74 8.87
C LEU A 144 -20.53 15.45 8.05
N ILE A 145 -21.74 15.03 7.70
CA ILE A 145 -22.00 13.88 6.85
C ILE A 145 -22.66 14.38 5.56
N ALA A 146 -22.14 13.93 4.41
CA ALA A 146 -22.73 14.15 3.11
C ALA A 146 -23.22 12.82 2.53
N ILE A 147 -24.51 12.74 2.23
CA ILE A 147 -25.17 11.58 1.62
C ILE A 147 -25.62 11.96 0.22
N VAL A 148 -25.17 11.22 -0.78
CA VAL A 148 -25.58 11.43 -2.17
C VAL A 148 -26.51 10.30 -2.61
N ARG A 149 -27.60 10.66 -3.29
CA ARG A 149 -28.53 9.73 -3.95
C ARG A 149 -28.60 10.08 -5.43
N PHE A 150 -28.48 9.10 -6.31
CA PHE A 150 -28.56 9.26 -7.75
C PHE A 150 -29.12 7.97 -8.36
N VAL A 151 -29.63 8.06 -9.59
CA VAL A 151 -30.00 6.88 -10.38
C VAL A 151 -28.81 6.56 -11.28
N ASP A 152 -28.34 5.31 -11.19
CA ASP A 152 -27.25 4.76 -12.00
C ASP A 152 -27.77 4.17 -13.31
#